data_AF-A0A535A0R5-F1
#
_entry.id   AF-A0A535A0R5-F1
#
_cell.length_a   1.000
_cell.length_b   1.000
_cell.length_c   1.000
_cell.angle_alpha   90.00
_cell.angle_beta   90.00
_cell.angle_gamma   90.00
#
_symmetry.space_group_name_H-M   'P 1'
#
loop_
_entity.id
_entity.type
_entity.pdbx_description
1 polymer ?
#
loop_
_entity_poly.entity_id
_entity_poly.type
_entity_poly.pdbx_seq_one_letter_code
_entity_poly.pdbx_strand_id
1 'polypeptide(L)'
;MSWFVPSRWSCFLLRPHFTPVPDADGTRTAGAPIRLRVSAACGVCFSGLAAEGGLAPDDSRTQGDPESWLRLAIRDPCSRETPALTTPGSITASRVLVRGLFLRLLGAVFLAAFLSLLAQATLLFGRHGLLPAQDLLRAPRGFLDAPTLFWLDASDGTLRAAGIAGAVLSFGLILDLAPRYCLALLWALYLSFVTVGQDFLAFQWDNLLLETALCALFVTPGGLRARRAPPPHPLAVFLMLWLVFRIHVESGAAKLLLGDPTWRDLTAMASYYETAPLPTWVGWYAHQMPLWAHRACGVFVYATELGLPLLIWSRRRLRAIAFAGMVAMQVAILATANYGFFNYLSVAVALWVLDDGHFGRAAVPHEPPRRSFVVPLAVPVLVALSVIEFLPFLHLPAGLDRRVLPVRRAVAPFRSVNSYHLFAHMTLVRREAVIEGSADGATWLPYEFRYKPGDPVRPPPFVAPHQPRVDFQLWFLLLGPRSGARYFDTLLRRLLTVPEVVAPLFARDPFPDTPPRFVRVAVYRYRFTDVATSRATGAWWQRELEGYSRALDAESVRR
;
A
#
# COMPACT_ATOMS: atom_id res chain seq x y z
N MET A 1 -1.03 -11.54 7.96
CA MET A 1 -1.43 -12.91 7.56
C MET A 1 -2.84 -13.24 8.07
N SER A 2 -3.82 -13.29 7.17
CA SER A 2 -5.11 -13.94 7.32
C SER A 2 -5.67 -14.22 5.93
N TRP A 3 -5.01 -15.13 5.22
CA TRP A 3 -5.54 -15.77 4.02
C TRP A 3 -5.20 -17.26 4.10
N PHE A 4 -5.72 -17.91 5.13
CA PHE A 4 -5.79 -19.35 5.26
C PHE A 4 -7.21 -19.69 5.71
N VAL A 5 -8.05 -20.07 4.74
CA VAL A 5 -9.21 -20.93 4.99
C VAL A 5 -8.86 -22.25 4.29
N PRO A 6 -8.72 -23.37 5.01
CA PRO A 6 -8.41 -24.64 4.37
C PRO A 6 -9.69 -25.19 3.75
N SER A 7 -9.76 -25.26 2.42
CA SER A 7 -10.78 -26.07 1.74
C SER A 7 -10.13 -27.31 1.14
N ARG A 8 -10.41 -28.45 1.78
CA ARG A 8 -10.12 -29.81 1.33
C ARG A 8 -10.80 -30.09 -0.02
N TRP A 9 -10.08 -30.05 -1.14
CA TRP A 9 -10.40 -30.81 -2.35
C TRP A 9 -9.11 -31.02 -3.14
N SER A 10 -8.51 -32.20 -2.98
CA SER A 10 -7.37 -32.66 -3.77
C SER A 10 -7.84 -33.46 -4.97
N CYS A 11 -6.97 -33.51 -5.97
CA CYS A 11 -7.00 -34.29 -7.22
C CYS A 11 -7.66 -33.58 -8.40
N PHE A 12 -6.85 -33.00 -9.28
CA PHE A 12 -6.72 -33.46 -10.68
C PHE A 12 -5.54 -32.74 -11.38
N LEU A 13 -4.66 -33.56 -11.98
CA LEU A 13 -3.78 -33.30 -13.14
C LEU A 13 -2.47 -32.52 -12.94
N LEU A 14 -1.40 -33.27 -12.63
CA LEU A 14 -0.18 -33.30 -13.46
C LEU A 14 0.29 -34.78 -13.48
N ARG A 15 0.33 -35.42 -14.65
CA ARG A 15 1.02 -36.72 -14.83
C ARG A 15 2.44 -36.44 -15.33
N PRO A 16 3.49 -36.77 -14.56
CA PRO A 16 4.82 -36.94 -15.12
C PRO A 16 4.96 -38.40 -15.62
N HIS A 17 5.42 -38.56 -16.86
CA HIS A 17 5.92 -39.85 -17.33
C HIS A 17 7.30 -40.09 -16.71
N PHE A 18 7.44 -41.05 -15.80
CA PHE A 18 8.72 -41.61 -15.40
C PHE A 18 8.59 -43.14 -15.23
N THR A 19 9.45 -43.87 -15.94
CA THR A 19 9.67 -45.32 -15.83
C THR A 19 10.53 -45.64 -14.59
N PRO A 20 10.28 -46.76 -13.86
CA PRO A 20 10.95 -47.06 -12.60
C PRO A 20 12.25 -47.87 -12.78
N VAL A 21 13.23 -47.63 -11.90
CA VAL A 21 14.38 -48.51 -11.62
C VAL A 21 14.53 -48.62 -10.09
N PRO A 22 14.86 -49.79 -9.50
CA PRO A 22 14.58 -50.10 -8.09
C PRO A 22 15.71 -49.79 -7.09
N ASP A 23 15.31 -49.76 -5.82
CA ASP A 23 16.04 -49.50 -4.58
C ASP A 23 17.28 -50.37 -4.32
N ALA A 24 18.21 -49.81 -3.53
CA ALA A 24 19.16 -50.57 -2.71
C ALA A 24 19.48 -49.84 -1.38
N ASP A 25 19.04 -50.46 -0.28
CA ASP A 25 19.60 -50.60 1.08
C ASP A 25 20.51 -49.54 1.75
N GLY A 26 20.31 -49.39 3.08
CA GLY A 26 21.46 -49.40 4.01
C GLY A 26 21.52 -48.38 5.16
N THR A 27 20.82 -48.67 6.26
CA THR A 27 21.25 -48.53 7.67
C THR A 27 21.80 -47.21 8.29
N ARG A 28 21.04 -46.77 9.32
CA ARG A 28 21.35 -46.07 10.59
C ARG A 28 22.81 -45.87 11.03
N THR A 29 23.11 -44.66 11.54
CA THR A 29 23.80 -44.43 12.83
C THR A 29 23.29 -43.17 13.54
N ALA A 30 23.31 -43.21 14.88
CA ALA A 30 22.75 -42.22 15.80
C ALA A 30 23.80 -41.22 16.30
N GLY A 31 23.37 -39.99 16.62
CA GLY A 31 24.19 -38.96 17.31
C GLY A 31 23.29 -38.02 18.13
N ALA A 32 23.63 -37.86 19.40
CA ALA A 32 22.80 -37.32 20.49
C ALA A 32 22.55 -35.78 20.47
N PRO A 33 21.50 -35.28 21.16
CA PRO A 33 21.18 -33.86 21.25
C PRO A 33 21.89 -33.15 22.41
N ILE A 34 22.48 -31.98 22.13
CA ILE A 34 23.05 -31.07 23.14
C ILE A 34 21.92 -30.20 23.72
N ARG A 35 21.65 -30.33 25.02
CA ARG A 35 20.76 -29.46 25.81
C ARG A 35 21.59 -28.41 26.55
N LEU A 36 21.28 -27.13 26.35
CA LEU A 36 21.74 -26.03 27.19
C LEU A 36 20.62 -25.61 28.15
N ARG A 37 20.89 -25.76 29.45
CA ARG A 37 20.08 -25.27 30.58
C ARG A 37 20.74 -23.98 31.08
N VAL A 38 19.97 -22.90 31.24
CA VAL A 38 20.40 -21.74 32.05
C VAL A 38 19.33 -21.52 33.11
N SER A 39 19.79 -21.55 34.37
CA SER A 39 19.01 -21.44 35.59
C SER A 39 18.79 -19.98 35.97
N ALA A 40 17.60 -19.70 36.51
CA ALA A 40 17.27 -18.45 37.19
C ALA A 40 17.79 -18.48 38.64
N ALA A 41 18.34 -17.36 39.13
CA ALA A 41 18.15 -16.87 40.50
C ALA A 41 18.77 -15.46 40.70
N CYS A 42 17.89 -14.56 41.16
CA CYS A 42 18.02 -13.38 42.03
C CYS A 42 19.31 -12.54 42.13
N GLY A 43 19.10 -11.23 42.04
CA GLY A 43 19.96 -10.20 42.64
C GLY A 43 19.36 -8.80 42.47
N VAL A 44 18.51 -8.38 43.41
CA VAL A 44 18.01 -7.00 43.56
C VAL A 44 18.82 -6.32 44.65
N CYS A 45 19.36 -5.12 44.40
CA CYS A 45 19.80 -4.19 45.43
C CYS A 45 19.38 -2.77 45.05
N PHE A 46 18.53 -2.18 45.87
CA PHE A 46 18.28 -0.74 45.95
C PHE A 46 19.21 -0.15 47.02
N SER A 47 19.81 1.01 46.76
CA SER A 47 20.43 1.84 47.79
C SER A 47 19.57 3.08 48.04
N GLY A 48 19.03 3.15 49.25
CA GLY A 48 18.54 4.37 49.87
C GLY A 48 19.20 4.46 51.24
N LEU A 49 19.79 5.61 51.56
CA LEU A 49 20.21 5.99 52.91
C LEU A 49 20.30 7.53 52.95
N ALA A 50 19.53 8.11 53.86
CA ALA A 50 19.57 9.50 54.30
C ALA A 50 19.59 9.51 55.84
N ALA A 51 20.08 10.63 56.40
CA ALA A 51 20.31 10.96 57.82
C ALA A 51 21.57 10.29 58.43
N GLU A 52 22.43 10.93 59.23
CA GLU A 52 22.26 12.08 60.14
C GLU A 52 23.65 12.57 60.65
N GLY A 53 23.77 13.84 61.06
CA GLY A 53 24.64 14.27 62.19
C GLY A 53 25.94 15.06 61.93
N GLY A 54 26.02 16.30 62.43
CA GLY A 54 27.14 16.72 63.30
C GLY A 54 27.96 17.99 62.99
N LEU A 55 27.68 19.06 63.76
CA LEU A 55 28.57 20.09 64.37
C LEU A 55 29.36 21.14 63.54
N ALA A 56 29.17 22.41 63.93
CA ALA A 56 30.00 23.62 63.70
C ALA A 56 31.08 23.77 64.83
N PRO A 57 31.88 24.87 65.00
CA PRO A 57 32.00 26.15 64.28
C PRO A 57 33.46 26.68 64.06
N ASP A 58 33.56 27.88 63.45
CA ASP A 58 34.29 29.07 63.95
C ASP A 58 35.41 29.76 63.13
N ASP A 59 35.26 31.09 63.13
CA ASP A 59 36.22 32.20 63.21
C ASP A 59 37.15 32.69 62.06
N SER A 60 36.80 33.92 61.60
CA SER A 60 37.64 35.15 61.53
C SER A 60 38.83 35.20 60.53
N ARG A 61 39.12 36.26 59.76
CA ARG A 61 39.39 37.66 60.17
C ARG A 61 39.66 38.54 58.92
N THR A 62 39.08 39.76 58.90
CA THR A 62 39.67 41.12 58.63
C THR A 62 40.52 41.37 57.36
N GLN A 63 40.54 42.53 56.68
CA GLN A 63 40.04 43.90 56.88
C GLN A 63 40.37 44.69 55.59
N GLY A 64 39.58 45.72 55.24
CA GLY A 64 40.02 46.75 54.29
C GLY A 64 38.89 47.48 53.56
N ASP A 65 38.31 48.50 54.20
CA ASP A 65 37.54 49.61 53.62
C ASP A 65 38.31 50.88 54.08
N PRO A 66 38.36 52.06 53.40
CA PRO A 66 37.20 52.70 52.77
C PRO A 66 37.45 53.58 51.51
N GLU A 67 36.35 53.94 50.85
CA GLU A 67 36.15 55.16 50.04
C GLU A 67 37.12 55.46 48.90
N SER A 68 36.80 54.96 47.71
CA SER A 68 36.83 55.75 46.49
C SER A 68 35.94 55.07 45.45
N TRP A 69 35.30 55.84 44.57
CA TRP A 69 34.47 55.42 43.41
C TRP A 69 32.94 55.53 43.51
N LEU A 70 32.34 55.92 44.65
CA LEU A 70 30.90 56.24 44.71
C LEU A 70 30.61 57.72 44.38
N ARG A 71 30.93 58.16 43.15
CA ARG A 71 30.32 59.34 42.52
C ARG A 71 30.31 59.21 41.00
N LEU A 72 29.38 58.42 40.47
CA LEU A 72 28.77 58.70 39.17
C LEU A 72 27.46 57.93 39.04
N ALA A 73 26.44 58.65 38.55
CA ALA A 73 25.10 58.21 38.17
C ALA A 73 24.03 58.14 39.27
N ILE A 74 23.46 59.32 39.59
CA ILE A 74 22.02 59.44 39.84
C ILE A 74 21.45 60.49 38.88
N ARG A 75 20.70 60.04 37.88
CA ARG A 75 19.54 60.70 37.26
C ARG A 75 18.88 59.73 36.25
N ASP A 76 17.79 59.11 36.68
CA ASP A 76 16.70 58.62 35.81
C ASP A 76 16.08 59.81 35.05
N PRO A 77 15.46 59.67 33.84
CA PRO A 77 14.43 58.64 33.60
C PRO A 77 14.25 58.12 32.15
N CYS A 78 13.52 56.98 32.06
CA CYS A 78 12.62 56.59 30.96
C CYS A 78 13.18 56.23 29.57
N SER A 79 12.59 55.17 29.00
CA SER A 79 12.68 54.70 27.61
C SER A 79 13.97 54.02 27.16
N ARG A 80 14.21 52.81 27.66
CA ARG A 80 14.76 51.72 26.84
C ARG A 80 14.10 50.44 27.30
N GLU A 81 13.01 50.09 26.61
CA GLU A 81 12.53 48.73 26.58
C GLU A 81 13.70 47.86 26.12
N THR A 82 14.36 47.20 27.08
CA THR A 82 15.09 45.98 26.82
C THR A 82 14.06 45.06 26.16
N PRO A 83 14.24 44.61 24.91
CA PRO A 83 13.36 43.59 24.39
C PRO A 83 13.58 42.41 25.33
N ALA A 84 12.55 42.14 26.14
CA ALA A 84 12.44 40.88 26.84
C ALA A 84 12.82 39.83 25.81
N LEU A 85 13.79 38.98 26.16
CA LEU A 85 14.03 37.72 25.48
C LEU A 85 12.70 36.95 25.56
N THR A 86 11.81 37.25 24.61
CA THR A 86 10.73 36.38 24.23
C THR A 86 11.44 35.10 23.91
N THR A 87 11.26 34.13 24.80
CA THR A 87 11.44 32.72 24.52
C THR A 87 11.06 32.53 23.06
N PRO A 88 11.91 31.97 22.18
CA PRO A 88 11.47 31.64 20.84
C PRO A 88 10.31 30.69 21.04
N GLY A 89 9.09 31.22 20.88
CA GLY A 89 7.90 30.41 20.95
C GLY A 89 8.16 29.26 20.00
N SER A 90 7.91 28.03 20.46
CA SER A 90 7.83 26.91 19.55
C SER A 90 6.71 27.25 18.57
N ILE A 91 7.07 27.91 17.47
CA ILE A 91 6.18 28.16 16.35
C ILE A 91 5.90 26.77 15.83
N THR A 92 4.83 26.17 16.36
CA THR A 92 4.34 24.89 15.90
C THR A 92 4.15 25.09 14.41
N ALA A 93 4.96 24.40 13.61
CA ALA A 93 5.05 24.72 12.20
C ALA A 93 3.67 24.51 11.56
N SER A 94 3.08 25.61 11.08
CA SER A 94 1.77 25.60 10.44
C SER A 94 1.78 24.63 9.24
N ARG A 95 0.65 23.96 9.02
CA ARG A 95 0.43 23.00 7.91
C ARG A 95 -0.88 23.26 7.18
N VAL A 96 -1.32 24.50 7.11
CA VAL A 96 -2.57 24.86 6.44
C VAL A 96 -2.45 24.72 4.94
N LEU A 97 -1.32 25.14 4.36
CA LEU A 97 -1.06 24.99 2.93
C LEU A 97 -0.85 23.52 2.58
N VAL A 98 -0.04 22.83 3.39
CA VAL A 98 0.20 21.38 3.24
C VAL A 98 -1.12 20.61 3.23
N ARG A 99 -2.01 20.87 4.21
CA ARG A 99 -3.36 20.29 4.25
C ARG A 99 -4.14 20.61 2.97
N GLY A 100 -4.17 21.87 2.56
CA GLY A 100 -4.94 22.29 1.39
C GLY A 100 -4.44 21.65 0.09
N LEU A 101 -3.12 21.51 -0.10
CA LEU A 101 -2.54 20.82 -1.24
C LEU A 101 -2.83 19.32 -1.19
N PHE A 102 -2.64 18.71 -0.01
CA PHE A 102 -2.91 17.30 0.22
C PHE A 102 -4.36 16.93 -0.09
N LEU A 103 -5.35 17.70 0.38
CA LEU A 103 -6.77 17.39 0.12
C LEU A 103 -7.12 17.46 -1.37
N ARG A 104 -6.53 18.40 -2.12
CA ARG A 104 -6.72 18.50 -3.58
C ARG A 104 -6.12 17.30 -4.29
N LEU A 105 -4.90 16.90 -3.92
CA LEU A 105 -4.25 15.73 -4.48
C LEU A 105 -5.00 14.44 -4.11
N LEU A 106 -5.49 14.32 -2.87
CA LEU A 106 -6.33 13.20 -2.45
C LEU A 106 -7.62 13.16 -3.26
N GLY A 107 -8.25 14.31 -3.53
CA GLY A 107 -9.39 14.42 -4.44
C GLY A 107 -9.05 13.97 -5.87
N ALA A 108 -7.88 14.35 -6.40
CA ALA A 108 -7.43 13.88 -7.72
C ALA A 108 -7.17 12.36 -7.75
N VAL A 109 -6.62 11.79 -6.67
CA VAL A 109 -6.43 10.35 -6.52
C VAL A 109 -7.76 9.62 -6.46
N PHE A 110 -8.73 10.10 -5.67
CA PHE A 110 -10.08 9.54 -5.65
C PHE A 110 -10.75 9.64 -7.01
N LEU A 111 -10.60 10.77 -7.71
CA LEU A 111 -11.15 10.94 -9.05
C LEU A 111 -10.58 9.88 -10.01
N ALA A 112 -9.25 9.70 -10.02
CA ALA A 112 -8.62 8.66 -10.82
C ALA A 112 -9.10 7.25 -10.43
N ALA A 113 -9.22 6.96 -9.13
CA ALA A 113 -9.71 5.68 -8.63
C ALA A 113 -11.15 5.39 -9.07
N PHE A 114 -12.06 6.36 -8.92
CA PHE A 114 -13.47 6.22 -9.31
C PHE A 114 -13.66 6.16 -10.83
N LEU A 115 -12.96 6.97 -11.62
CA LEU A 115 -13.03 6.90 -13.08
C LEU A 115 -12.46 5.57 -13.58
N SER A 116 -11.34 5.13 -13.02
CA SER A 116 -10.76 3.82 -13.31
C SER A 116 -11.73 2.69 -12.97
N LEU A 117 -12.45 2.81 -11.85
CA LEU A 117 -13.42 1.80 -11.43
C LEU A 117 -14.67 1.82 -12.31
N LEU A 118 -15.21 3.00 -12.62
CA LEU A 118 -16.40 3.20 -13.43
C LEU A 118 -16.25 2.57 -14.82
N ALA A 119 -15.05 2.63 -15.41
CA ALA A 119 -14.74 2.02 -16.70
C ALA A 119 -14.89 0.48 -16.73
N GLN A 120 -14.87 -0.18 -15.56
CA GLN A 120 -14.87 -1.65 -15.45
C GLN A 120 -15.88 -2.18 -14.43
N ALA A 121 -16.61 -1.33 -13.69
CA ALA A 121 -17.42 -1.73 -12.54
C ALA A 121 -18.48 -2.78 -12.90
N THR A 122 -19.17 -2.64 -14.04
CA THR A 122 -20.18 -3.63 -14.48
C THR A 122 -19.54 -4.94 -14.94
N LEU A 123 -18.36 -4.87 -15.57
CA LEU A 123 -17.60 -6.05 -15.97
C LEU A 123 -17.14 -6.85 -14.74
N LEU A 124 -16.71 -6.16 -13.69
CA LEU A 124 -16.21 -6.80 -12.48
C LEU A 124 -17.35 -7.29 -11.57
N PHE A 125 -18.35 -6.44 -11.28
CA PHE A 125 -19.32 -6.65 -10.20
C PHE A 125 -20.78 -6.65 -10.63
N GLY A 126 -21.06 -6.33 -11.90
CA GLY A 126 -22.42 -6.32 -12.42
C GLY A 126 -23.07 -7.70 -12.39
N ARG A 127 -24.36 -7.77 -12.69
CA ARG A 127 -25.14 -9.04 -12.67
C ARG A 127 -24.53 -10.14 -13.53
N HIS A 128 -23.93 -9.76 -14.67
CA HIS A 128 -23.23 -10.68 -15.56
C HIS A 128 -21.70 -10.61 -15.42
N GLY A 129 -21.18 -9.80 -14.51
CA GLY A 129 -19.75 -9.60 -14.31
C GLY A 129 -19.01 -10.85 -13.82
N LEU A 130 -17.70 -10.69 -13.61
CA LEU A 130 -16.80 -11.77 -13.19
C LEU A 130 -17.03 -12.22 -11.75
N LEU A 131 -17.37 -11.29 -10.85
CA LEU A 131 -17.69 -11.55 -9.45
C LEU A 131 -18.90 -10.67 -9.04
N PRO A 132 -20.14 -11.09 -9.35
CA PRO A 132 -21.32 -10.28 -9.10
C PRO A 132 -21.46 -9.87 -7.63
N ALA A 133 -21.69 -8.57 -7.37
CA ALA A 133 -21.85 -8.04 -6.02
C ALA A 133 -23.05 -8.66 -5.29
N GLN A 134 -24.13 -8.96 -6.03
CA GLN A 134 -25.36 -9.54 -5.49
C GLN A 134 -25.13 -10.93 -4.88
N ASP A 135 -24.28 -11.75 -5.50
CA ASP A 135 -24.00 -13.10 -5.02
C ASP A 135 -23.22 -13.07 -3.70
N LEU A 136 -22.37 -12.06 -3.53
CA LEU A 136 -21.68 -11.80 -2.27
C LEU A 136 -22.67 -11.44 -1.16
N LEU A 137 -23.59 -10.51 -1.44
CA LEU A 137 -24.51 -9.96 -0.43
C LEU A 137 -25.67 -10.91 -0.09
N ARG A 138 -26.02 -11.85 -0.97
CA ARG A 138 -27.03 -12.89 -0.69
C ARG A 138 -26.57 -13.95 0.33
N ALA A 139 -25.27 -14.16 0.47
CA ALA A 139 -24.76 -15.10 1.45
C ALA A 139 -25.02 -14.61 2.88
N PRO A 140 -25.20 -15.51 3.87
CA PRO A 140 -25.53 -15.13 5.25
C PRO A 140 -24.37 -14.37 5.92
N ARG A 141 -24.49 -13.04 6.05
CA ARG A 141 -23.51 -12.14 6.69
C ARG A 141 -24.20 -10.89 7.22
N GLY A 142 -23.65 -10.31 8.27
CA GLY A 142 -24.14 -9.04 8.82
C GLY A 142 -23.54 -7.82 8.14
N PHE A 143 -24.09 -6.64 8.43
CA PHE A 143 -23.54 -5.37 7.94
C PHE A 143 -22.09 -5.16 8.39
N LEU A 144 -21.72 -5.58 9.61
CA LEU A 144 -20.36 -5.44 10.12
C LEU A 144 -19.35 -6.34 9.39
N ASP A 145 -19.79 -7.46 8.83
CA ASP A 145 -18.94 -8.37 8.05
C ASP A 145 -18.74 -7.86 6.61
N ALA A 146 -19.68 -7.07 6.11
CA ALA A 146 -19.65 -6.47 4.78
C ALA A 146 -20.22 -5.03 4.85
N PRO A 147 -19.45 -4.05 5.35
CA PRO A 147 -19.91 -2.68 5.43
C PRO A 147 -19.97 -2.06 4.03
N THR A 148 -21.18 -1.91 3.50
CA THR A 148 -21.41 -1.35 2.17
C THR A 148 -22.78 -0.70 2.05
N LEU A 149 -22.90 0.33 1.22
CA LEU A 149 -24.18 0.93 0.84
C LEU A 149 -24.97 0.04 -0.14
N PHE A 150 -24.31 -0.94 -0.77
CA PHE A 150 -24.93 -1.82 -1.76
C PHE A 150 -25.86 -2.89 -1.17
N TRP A 151 -26.05 -2.91 0.16
CA TRP A 151 -27.14 -3.64 0.78
C TRP A 151 -28.52 -3.11 0.35
N LEU A 152 -28.61 -1.82 0.03
CA LEU A 152 -29.86 -1.20 -0.43
C LEU A 152 -30.20 -1.61 -1.86
N ASP A 153 -29.23 -1.51 -2.75
CA ASP A 153 -29.30 -2.00 -4.12
C ASP A 153 -27.89 -2.23 -4.68
N ALA A 154 -27.73 -3.34 -5.40
CA ALA A 154 -26.49 -3.72 -6.08
C ALA A 154 -26.75 -3.99 -7.57
N SER A 155 -27.67 -3.22 -8.18
CA SER A 155 -27.90 -3.23 -9.62
C SER A 155 -26.75 -2.56 -10.39
N ASP A 156 -26.61 -2.90 -11.67
CA ASP A 156 -25.61 -2.29 -12.56
C ASP A 156 -25.79 -0.77 -12.66
N GLY A 157 -27.02 -0.28 -12.62
CA GLY A 157 -27.35 1.14 -12.59
C GLY A 157 -26.83 1.82 -11.33
N THR A 158 -27.06 1.22 -10.15
CA THR A 158 -26.57 1.74 -8.87
C THR A 158 -25.05 1.70 -8.76
N LEU A 159 -24.40 0.65 -9.27
CA LEU A 159 -22.94 0.58 -9.34
C LEU A 159 -22.37 1.74 -10.20
N ARG A 160 -22.97 2.02 -11.36
CA ARG A 160 -22.57 3.16 -12.21
C ARG A 160 -22.82 4.50 -11.53
N ALA A 161 -24.01 4.69 -10.95
CA ALA A 161 -24.38 5.91 -10.25
C ALA A 161 -23.45 6.20 -9.06
N ALA A 162 -23.09 5.18 -8.28
CA ALA A 162 -22.14 5.30 -7.18
C ALA A 162 -20.73 5.70 -7.66
N GLY A 163 -20.28 5.15 -8.79
CA GLY A 163 -19.01 5.53 -9.42
C GLY A 163 -19.00 7.00 -9.88
N ILE A 164 -20.09 7.45 -10.52
CA ILE A 164 -20.27 8.85 -10.94
C ILE A 164 -20.33 9.78 -9.73
N ALA A 165 -21.10 9.42 -8.70
CA ALA A 165 -21.18 10.18 -7.46
C ALA A 165 -19.80 10.33 -6.80
N GLY A 166 -19.01 9.25 -6.76
CA GLY A 166 -17.62 9.28 -6.31
C GLY A 166 -16.76 10.26 -7.11
N ALA A 167 -16.86 10.27 -8.45
CA ALA A 167 -16.14 11.21 -9.30
C ALA A 167 -16.55 12.68 -9.04
N VAL A 168 -17.86 12.96 -8.90
CA VAL A 168 -18.37 14.31 -8.61
C VAL A 168 -17.90 14.80 -7.23
N LEU A 169 -17.99 13.95 -6.20
CA LEU A 169 -17.50 14.29 -4.85
C LEU A 169 -15.99 14.51 -4.82
N SER A 170 -15.24 13.77 -5.64
CA SER A 170 -13.79 13.94 -5.80
C SER A 170 -13.47 15.31 -6.37
N PHE A 171 -14.21 15.75 -7.38
CA PHE A 171 -14.10 17.10 -7.94
C PHE A 171 -14.47 18.18 -6.91
N GLY A 172 -15.52 17.95 -6.12
CA GLY A 172 -15.87 18.81 -4.99
C GLY A 172 -14.71 18.98 -3.99
N LEU A 173 -14.01 17.89 -3.66
CA LEU A 173 -12.83 17.93 -2.78
C LEU A 173 -11.66 18.70 -3.41
N ILE A 174 -11.41 18.55 -4.72
CA ILE A 174 -10.40 19.33 -5.46
C ILE A 174 -10.71 20.83 -5.41
N LEU A 175 -11.99 21.19 -5.49
CA LEU A 175 -12.47 22.57 -5.44
C LEU A 175 -12.60 23.13 -4.01
N ASP A 176 -12.28 22.35 -2.98
CA ASP A 176 -12.47 22.72 -1.57
C ASP A 176 -13.94 23.05 -1.23
N LEU A 177 -14.87 22.39 -1.91
CA LEU A 177 -16.31 22.50 -1.66
C LEU A 177 -16.70 21.44 -0.61
N ALA A 178 -17.14 21.89 0.55
CA ALA A 178 -17.59 21.03 1.65
C ALA A 178 -16.61 19.85 1.95
N PRO A 179 -15.29 20.11 2.10
CA PRO A 179 -14.25 19.09 1.97
C PRO A 179 -14.40 17.92 2.95
N ARG A 180 -14.85 18.18 4.19
CA ARG A 180 -15.10 17.12 5.17
C ARG A 180 -16.26 16.20 4.80
N TYR A 181 -17.32 16.76 4.22
CA TYR A 181 -18.48 15.98 3.77
C TYR A 181 -18.13 15.18 2.52
N CYS A 182 -17.47 15.82 1.54
CA CYS A 182 -16.95 15.12 0.37
C CYS A 182 -16.06 13.95 0.77
N LEU A 183 -15.08 14.16 1.67
CA LEU A 183 -14.17 13.12 2.10
C LEU A 183 -14.88 11.96 2.84
N ALA A 184 -15.84 12.26 3.71
CA ALA A 184 -16.61 11.23 4.42
C ALA A 184 -17.45 10.38 3.46
N LEU A 185 -18.11 11.03 2.49
CA LEU A 185 -18.90 10.35 1.46
C LEU A 185 -18.01 9.55 0.49
N LEU A 186 -16.85 10.08 0.10
CA LEU A 186 -15.85 9.37 -0.71
C LEU A 186 -15.36 8.11 0.01
N TRP A 187 -15.05 8.21 1.31
CA TRP A 187 -14.68 7.05 2.12
C TRP A 187 -15.80 5.99 2.15
N ALA A 188 -17.05 6.40 2.42
CA ALA A 188 -18.17 5.48 2.48
C ALA A 188 -18.48 4.79 1.13
N LEU A 189 -18.43 5.55 0.02
CA LEU A 189 -18.63 5.01 -1.32
C LEU A 189 -17.48 4.08 -1.73
N TYR A 190 -16.24 4.46 -1.47
CA TYR A 190 -15.09 3.63 -1.83
C TYR A 190 -15.05 2.35 -0.98
N LEU A 191 -15.37 2.44 0.32
CA LEU A 191 -15.52 1.26 1.18
C LEU A 191 -16.60 0.33 0.64
N SER A 192 -17.72 0.88 0.18
CA SER A 192 -18.81 0.10 -0.41
C SER A 192 -18.34 -0.74 -1.60
N PHE A 193 -17.53 -0.13 -2.49
CA PHE A 193 -16.91 -0.84 -3.61
C PHE A 193 -15.87 -1.85 -3.15
N VAL A 194 -14.95 -1.50 -2.25
CA VAL A 194 -13.92 -2.42 -1.74
C VAL A 194 -14.54 -3.65 -1.09
N THR A 195 -15.62 -3.47 -0.33
CA THR A 195 -16.36 -4.56 0.31
C THR A 195 -16.94 -5.55 -0.71
N VAL A 196 -17.59 -5.07 -1.78
CA VAL A 196 -18.13 -5.96 -2.85
C VAL A 196 -17.09 -6.40 -3.86
N GLY A 197 -15.93 -5.76 -3.83
CA GLY A 197 -14.88 -5.84 -4.83
C GLY A 197 -14.07 -7.13 -4.82
N GLN A 198 -14.13 -7.89 -3.72
CA GLN A 198 -13.51 -9.20 -3.56
C GLN A 198 -12.04 -9.18 -4.03
N ASP A 199 -11.66 -10.05 -4.95
CA ASP A 199 -10.31 -10.20 -5.48
C ASP A 199 -9.80 -8.94 -6.19
N PHE A 200 -10.69 -8.17 -6.83
CA PHE A 200 -10.31 -7.01 -7.65
C PHE A 200 -10.03 -5.74 -6.84
N LEU A 201 -10.43 -5.67 -5.58
CA LEU A 201 -10.17 -4.52 -4.70
C LEU A 201 -9.46 -4.95 -3.39
N ALA A 202 -8.79 -6.11 -3.41
CA ALA A 202 -8.03 -6.63 -2.28
C ALA A 202 -6.61 -6.07 -2.17
N PHE A 203 -6.25 -5.04 -2.94
CA PHE A 203 -4.89 -4.55 -3.04
C PHE A 203 -4.52 -3.53 -1.96
N GLN A 204 -3.22 -3.41 -1.66
CA GLN A 204 -2.75 -2.52 -0.60
C GLN A 204 -3.03 -1.04 -0.86
N TRP A 205 -3.12 -0.60 -2.12
CA TRP A 205 -3.45 0.80 -2.43
C TRP A 205 -4.91 1.15 -2.21
N ASP A 206 -5.83 0.18 -2.35
CA ASP A 206 -7.24 0.38 -2.01
C ASP A 206 -7.42 0.54 -0.50
N ASN A 207 -6.73 -0.31 0.27
CA ASN A 207 -6.63 -0.21 1.73
C ASN A 207 -5.99 1.13 2.16
N LEU A 208 -4.90 1.53 1.52
CA LEU A 208 -4.21 2.79 1.81
C LEU A 208 -5.11 4.01 1.54
N LEU A 209 -5.91 3.98 0.48
CA LEU A 209 -6.83 5.08 0.16
C LEU A 209 -7.90 5.25 1.24
N LEU A 210 -8.46 4.14 1.73
CA LEU A 210 -9.43 4.16 2.83
C LEU A 210 -8.82 4.63 4.15
N GLU A 211 -7.66 4.09 4.52
CA GLU A 211 -6.94 4.51 5.72
C GLU A 211 -6.50 5.98 5.64
N THR A 212 -6.01 6.42 4.49
CA THR A 212 -5.65 7.83 4.24
C THR A 212 -6.86 8.73 4.39
N ALA A 213 -8.01 8.35 3.83
CA ALA A 213 -9.23 9.14 3.95
C ALA A 213 -9.75 9.21 5.38
N LEU A 214 -9.72 8.09 6.13
CA LEU A 214 -10.08 8.07 7.54
C LEU A 214 -9.18 8.98 8.38
N CYS A 215 -7.86 8.88 8.22
CA CYS A 215 -6.91 9.75 8.91
C CYS A 215 -7.08 11.23 8.49
N ALA A 216 -7.33 11.47 7.21
CA ALA A 216 -7.52 12.81 6.66
C ALA A 216 -8.77 13.52 7.22
N LEU A 217 -9.81 12.80 7.65
CA LEU A 217 -10.99 13.41 8.27
C LEU A 217 -10.66 14.24 9.52
N PHE A 218 -9.60 13.88 10.25
CA PHE A 218 -9.20 14.59 11.48
C PHE A 218 -8.42 15.89 11.20
N VAL A 219 -7.82 16.02 10.01
CA VAL A 219 -7.14 17.26 9.59
C VAL A 219 -8.04 18.12 8.68
N THR A 220 -9.08 17.54 8.09
CA THR A 220 -9.98 18.21 7.14
C THR A 220 -10.91 19.20 7.85
N PRO A 221 -10.95 20.46 7.39
CA PRO A 221 -11.81 21.47 7.98
C PRO A 221 -13.29 21.21 7.67
N GLY A 222 -14.17 21.57 8.62
CA GLY A 222 -15.61 21.56 8.38
C GLY A 222 -16.08 22.79 7.60
N GLY A 223 -17.39 22.85 7.32
CA GLY A 223 -18.03 23.96 6.60
C GLY A 223 -18.06 23.76 5.08
N LEU A 224 -18.82 24.63 4.39
CA LEU A 224 -19.03 24.55 2.93
C LEU A 224 -17.84 25.07 2.10
N ARG A 225 -17.05 26.00 2.65
CA ARG A 225 -15.79 26.49 2.06
C ARG A 225 -14.80 26.77 3.17
N ALA A 226 -13.57 26.26 3.04
CA ALA A 226 -12.60 26.24 4.14
C ALA A 226 -11.48 27.30 4.02
N ARG A 227 -11.74 28.42 3.32
CA ARG A 227 -10.72 29.44 2.98
C ARG A 227 -9.97 30.05 4.18
N ARG A 228 -10.53 30.02 5.40
CA ARG A 228 -9.92 30.56 6.64
C ARG A 228 -9.85 29.55 7.79
N ALA A 229 -9.92 28.26 7.45
CA ALA A 229 -10.01 27.22 8.46
C ALA A 229 -8.80 27.20 9.41
N PRO A 230 -9.00 26.90 10.71
CA PRO A 230 -7.92 26.83 11.70
C PRO A 230 -6.83 25.85 11.28
N PRO A 231 -5.60 25.99 11.81
CA PRO A 231 -4.55 24.99 11.62
C PRO A 231 -5.02 23.61 12.10
N PRO A 232 -4.58 22.52 11.44
CA PRO A 232 -4.96 21.16 11.83
C PRO A 232 -4.48 20.86 13.26
N HIS A 233 -5.26 20.06 14.00
CA HIS A 233 -4.92 19.67 15.36
C HIS A 233 -3.58 18.91 15.40
N PRO A 234 -2.65 19.20 16.34
CA PRO A 234 -1.33 18.57 16.37
C PRO A 234 -1.35 17.03 16.38
N LEU A 235 -2.25 16.41 17.16
CA LEU A 235 -2.42 14.95 17.15
C LEU A 235 -2.95 14.39 15.82
N ALA A 236 -3.77 15.16 15.09
CA ALA A 236 -4.23 14.74 13.76
C ALA A 236 -3.10 14.83 12.73
N VAL A 237 -2.23 15.84 12.86
CA VAL A 237 -0.98 15.92 12.08
C VAL A 237 -0.07 14.75 12.42
N PHE A 238 0.09 14.42 13.71
CA PHE A 238 0.84 13.24 14.14
C PHE A 238 0.29 11.96 13.51
N LEU A 239 -1.03 11.77 13.47
CA LEU A 239 -1.64 10.60 12.81
C LEU A 239 -1.29 10.52 11.32
N MET A 240 -1.28 11.64 10.60
CA MET A 240 -0.85 11.66 9.19
C MET A 240 0.65 11.33 9.04
N LEU A 241 1.51 11.88 9.91
CA LEU A 241 2.94 11.58 9.92
C LEU A 241 3.22 10.12 10.31
N TRP A 242 2.44 9.57 11.24
CA TRP A 242 2.47 8.17 11.65
C TRP A 242 2.11 7.25 10.49
N LEU A 243 1.11 7.63 9.68
CA LEU A 243 0.77 6.91 8.45
C LEU A 243 1.92 6.95 7.44
N VAL A 244 2.53 8.13 7.18
CA VAL A 244 3.74 8.24 6.32
C VAL A 244 4.84 7.29 6.82
N PHE A 245 5.12 7.33 8.12
CA PHE A 245 6.15 6.50 8.74
C PHE A 245 5.87 5.01 8.55
N ARG A 246 4.64 4.56 8.90
CA ARG A 246 4.23 3.16 8.80
C ARG A 246 4.33 2.61 7.39
N ILE A 247 3.84 3.32 6.38
CA ILE A 247 3.86 2.84 4.99
C ILE A 247 5.29 2.48 4.57
N HIS A 248 6.26 3.31 4.95
CA HIS A 248 7.66 3.09 4.62
C HIS A 248 8.28 2.02 5.52
N VAL A 249 8.19 2.19 6.84
CA VAL A 249 8.89 1.33 7.81
C VAL A 249 8.33 -0.08 7.80
N GLU A 250 7.02 -0.27 7.73
CA GLU A 250 6.44 -1.62 7.66
C GLU A 250 6.81 -2.32 6.35
N SER A 251 6.85 -1.59 5.22
CA SER A 251 7.30 -2.12 3.94
C SER A 251 8.77 -2.56 3.95
N GLY A 252 9.66 -1.76 4.55
CA GLY A 252 11.07 -2.10 4.70
C GLY A 252 11.32 -3.19 5.72
N ALA A 253 10.61 -3.15 6.86
CA ALA A 253 10.71 -4.14 7.91
C ALA A 253 10.22 -5.50 7.42
N ALA A 254 9.13 -5.56 6.66
CA ALA A 254 8.64 -6.81 6.07
C ALA A 254 9.69 -7.48 5.17
N LYS A 255 10.50 -6.71 4.41
CA LYS A 255 11.59 -7.25 3.57
C LYS A 255 12.69 -7.92 4.41
N LEU A 256 12.98 -7.39 5.59
CA LEU A 256 13.94 -7.97 6.52
C LEU A 256 13.36 -9.16 7.29
N LEU A 257 12.15 -8.99 7.82
CA LEU A 257 11.51 -9.94 8.74
C LEU A 257 11.05 -11.22 8.05
N LEU A 258 10.62 -11.13 6.79
CA LEU A 258 10.16 -12.30 6.03
C LEU A 258 11.30 -13.09 5.36
N GLY A 259 12.54 -12.59 5.42
CA GLY A 259 13.74 -13.38 5.12
C GLY A 259 13.95 -13.74 3.64
N ASP A 260 13.43 -12.93 2.70
CA ASP A 260 13.69 -13.14 1.28
C ASP A 260 15.20 -12.95 0.96
N PRO A 261 15.89 -13.95 0.38
CA PRO A 261 17.32 -13.88 0.12
C PRO A 261 17.73 -12.72 -0.79
N THR A 262 16.87 -12.35 -1.75
CA THR A 262 17.20 -11.28 -2.72
C THR A 262 17.24 -9.91 -2.08
N TRP A 263 16.44 -9.68 -1.03
CA TRP A 263 16.48 -8.46 -0.24
C TRP A 263 17.69 -8.42 0.69
N ARG A 264 18.14 -9.57 1.20
CA ARG A 264 19.36 -9.66 2.00
C ARG A 264 20.62 -9.43 1.17
N ASP A 265 20.66 -10.00 -0.04
CA ASP A 265 21.81 -9.92 -0.94
C ASP A 265 21.78 -8.68 -1.87
N LEU A 266 20.77 -7.82 -1.69
CA LEU A 266 20.49 -6.60 -2.46
C LEU A 266 20.26 -6.83 -3.96
N THR A 267 19.88 -8.05 -4.35
CA THR A 267 19.63 -8.43 -5.75
C THR A 267 18.16 -8.34 -6.16
N ALA A 268 17.24 -8.04 -5.24
CA ALA A 268 15.78 -8.01 -5.50
C ALA A 268 15.40 -7.17 -6.72
N MET A 269 16.09 -6.03 -6.93
CA MET A 269 15.83 -5.13 -8.05
C MET A 269 16.25 -5.70 -9.42
N ALA A 270 17.09 -6.73 -9.47
CA ALA A 270 17.44 -7.42 -10.71
C ALA A 270 16.24 -8.22 -11.27
N SER A 271 15.38 -8.74 -10.40
CA SER A 271 14.17 -9.47 -10.81
C SER A 271 12.94 -8.56 -10.91
N TYR A 272 12.83 -7.56 -10.02
CA TYR A 272 11.67 -6.69 -9.88
C TYR A 272 11.12 -6.14 -11.20
N TYR A 273 12.00 -5.58 -12.05
CA TYR A 273 11.54 -4.86 -13.25
C TYR A 273 10.83 -5.77 -14.25
N GLU A 274 11.33 -6.99 -14.44
CA GLU A 274 10.74 -8.00 -15.33
C GLU A 274 9.48 -8.61 -14.73
N THR A 275 9.51 -8.91 -13.43
CA THR A 275 8.44 -9.66 -12.76
C THR A 275 7.37 -8.79 -12.14
N ALA A 276 7.49 -7.45 -12.21
CA ALA A 276 6.47 -6.51 -11.76
C ALA A 276 5.10 -6.81 -12.40
N PRO A 277 3.96 -6.64 -11.71
CA PRO A 277 2.66 -7.02 -12.24
C PRO A 277 2.36 -6.47 -13.65
N LEU A 278 2.51 -5.15 -13.79
CA LEU A 278 2.36 -4.43 -15.06
C LEU A 278 3.59 -3.55 -15.29
N PRO A 279 4.67 -4.08 -15.90
CA PRO A 279 5.89 -3.32 -16.12
C PRO A 279 5.67 -2.26 -17.21
N THR A 280 6.58 -1.28 -17.27
CA THR A 280 6.63 -0.26 -18.33
C THR A 280 7.82 -0.51 -19.26
N TRP A 281 7.83 0.14 -20.42
CA TRP A 281 8.99 0.11 -21.31
C TRP A 281 10.25 0.73 -20.66
N VAL A 282 10.11 1.65 -19.70
CA VAL A 282 11.25 2.13 -18.89
C VAL A 282 11.74 1.04 -17.95
N GLY A 283 10.84 0.22 -17.40
CA GLY A 283 11.20 -0.96 -16.61
C GLY A 283 12.09 -1.93 -17.41
N TRP A 284 11.83 -2.10 -18.70
CA TRP A 284 12.70 -2.89 -19.57
C TRP A 284 14.13 -2.32 -19.65
N TYR A 285 14.29 -1.00 -19.81
CA TYR A 285 15.62 -0.36 -19.79
C TYR A 285 16.29 -0.47 -18.42
N ALA A 286 15.54 -0.27 -17.34
CA ALA A 286 16.04 -0.41 -15.98
C ALA A 286 16.53 -1.84 -15.69
N HIS A 287 15.91 -2.86 -16.30
CA HIS A 287 16.33 -4.25 -16.19
C HIS A 287 17.69 -4.54 -16.85
N GLN A 288 18.11 -3.74 -17.84
CA GLN A 288 19.40 -3.92 -18.53
C GLN A 288 20.61 -3.43 -17.70
N MET A 289 20.36 -2.83 -16.53
CA MET A 289 21.43 -2.30 -15.70
C MET A 289 22.34 -3.42 -15.16
N PRO A 290 23.64 -3.15 -14.96
CA PRO A 290 24.53 -4.13 -14.33
C PRO A 290 24.15 -4.39 -12.88
N LEU A 291 24.53 -5.56 -12.36
CA LEU A 291 24.15 -6.02 -11.01
C LEU A 291 24.51 -5.03 -9.89
N TRP A 292 25.64 -4.31 -10.00
CA TRP A 292 26.03 -3.32 -8.98
C TRP A 292 25.01 -2.17 -8.88
N ALA A 293 24.40 -1.77 -9.99
CA ALA A 293 23.39 -0.72 -10.02
C ALA A 293 22.09 -1.22 -9.38
N HIS A 294 21.70 -2.48 -9.63
CA HIS A 294 20.58 -3.11 -8.93
C HIS A 294 20.81 -3.19 -7.42
N ARG A 295 22.03 -3.53 -6.98
CA ARG A 295 22.40 -3.50 -5.56
C ARG A 295 22.31 -2.10 -4.96
N ALA A 296 22.76 -1.08 -5.69
CA ALA A 296 22.60 0.32 -5.27
C ALA A 296 21.12 0.72 -5.14
N CYS A 297 20.26 0.28 -6.08
CA CYS A 297 18.81 0.45 -5.95
C CYS A 297 18.26 -0.24 -4.69
N GLY A 298 18.72 -1.45 -4.37
CA GLY A 298 18.35 -2.16 -3.14
C GLY A 298 18.73 -1.39 -1.86
N VAL A 299 19.94 -0.81 -1.81
CA VAL A 299 20.35 0.07 -0.71
C VAL A 299 19.46 1.31 -0.64
N PHE A 300 19.14 1.92 -1.78
CA PHE A 300 18.26 3.09 -1.84
C PHE A 300 16.85 2.77 -1.34
N VAL A 301 16.31 1.59 -1.63
CA VAL A 301 15.03 1.12 -1.08
C VAL A 301 15.10 1.06 0.44
N TYR A 302 16.10 0.40 1.02
CA TYR A 302 16.23 0.35 2.49
C TYR A 302 16.47 1.72 3.12
N ALA A 303 17.29 2.56 2.49
CA ALA A 303 17.52 3.91 2.95
C ALA A 303 16.19 4.70 2.99
N THR A 304 15.35 4.54 1.98
CA THR A 304 14.06 5.26 1.88
C THR A 304 12.96 4.66 2.76
N GLU A 305 12.93 3.34 2.91
CA GLU A 305 11.89 2.64 3.68
C GLU A 305 12.20 2.55 5.18
N LEU A 306 13.47 2.53 5.59
CA LEU A 306 13.87 2.39 7.00
C LEU A 306 14.65 3.59 7.54
N GLY A 307 15.53 4.19 6.73
CA GLY A 307 16.39 5.29 7.16
C GLY A 307 15.69 6.66 7.17
N LEU A 308 15.22 7.11 6.00
CA LEU A 308 14.57 8.41 5.80
C LEU A 308 13.33 8.64 6.68
N PRO A 309 12.49 7.63 7.01
CA PRO A 309 11.35 7.84 7.89
C PRO A 309 11.72 8.31 9.30
N LEU A 310 12.93 7.99 9.80
CA LEU A 310 13.42 8.48 11.08
C LEU A 310 13.61 10.01 11.08
N LEU A 311 13.79 10.60 9.90
CA LEU A 311 13.95 12.05 9.74
C LEU A 311 12.62 12.80 9.72
N ILE A 312 11.46 12.13 9.72
CA ILE A 312 10.13 12.77 9.66
C ILE A 312 9.92 13.76 10.83
N TRP A 313 10.44 13.46 12.01
CA TRP A 313 10.29 14.33 13.20
C TRP A 313 11.49 15.26 13.45
N SER A 314 12.40 15.37 12.48
CA SER A 314 13.64 16.14 12.62
C SER A 314 13.49 17.61 12.18
N ARG A 315 14.62 18.34 12.12
CA ARG A 315 14.70 19.75 11.70
C ARG A 315 14.24 19.90 10.24
N ARG A 316 13.72 21.08 9.89
CA ARG A 316 13.11 21.39 8.56
C ARG A 316 13.91 20.86 7.37
N ARG A 317 15.22 21.14 7.32
CA ARG A 317 16.10 20.71 6.20
C ARG A 317 16.15 19.18 6.02
N LEU A 318 16.21 18.44 7.13
CA LEU A 318 16.27 16.97 7.12
C LEU A 318 14.93 16.36 6.71
N ARG A 319 13.81 16.99 7.09
CA ARG A 319 12.47 16.59 6.58
C ARG A 319 12.34 16.80 5.08
N ALA A 320 12.90 17.88 4.54
CA ALA A 320 12.93 18.11 3.10
C ALA A 320 13.72 17.01 2.36
N ILE A 321 14.84 16.54 2.95
CA ILE A 321 15.61 15.40 2.40
C ILE A 321 14.78 14.12 2.43
N ALA A 322 14.10 13.82 3.54
CA ALA A 322 13.22 12.65 3.65
C ALA A 322 12.10 12.70 2.60
N PHE A 323 11.42 13.85 2.48
CA PHE A 323 10.40 14.07 1.47
C PHE A 323 10.94 13.87 0.04
N ALA A 324 12.09 14.47 -0.28
CA ALA A 324 12.69 14.34 -1.60
C ALA A 324 13.05 12.89 -1.94
N GLY A 325 13.64 12.15 -1.00
CA GLY A 325 13.97 10.73 -1.21
C GLY A 325 12.73 9.85 -1.36
N MET A 326 11.69 10.06 -0.53
CA MET A 326 10.41 9.37 -0.66
C MET A 326 9.76 9.64 -2.03
N VAL A 327 9.70 10.90 -2.46
CA VAL A 327 9.14 11.27 -3.78
C VAL A 327 9.99 10.68 -4.91
N ALA A 328 11.32 10.75 -4.83
CA ALA A 328 12.21 10.16 -5.83
C ALA A 328 11.96 8.65 -5.99
N MET A 329 11.79 7.92 -4.88
CA MET A 329 11.43 6.51 -4.93
C MET A 329 10.06 6.28 -5.58
N GLN A 330 9.04 7.07 -5.23
CA GLN A 330 7.71 6.93 -5.86
C GLN A 330 7.74 7.23 -7.36
N VAL A 331 8.51 8.21 -7.81
CA VAL A 331 8.70 8.53 -9.24
C VAL A 331 9.43 7.38 -9.95
N ALA A 332 10.48 6.82 -9.35
CA ALA A 332 11.20 5.68 -9.93
C ALA A 332 10.30 4.43 -10.07
N ILE A 333 9.47 4.15 -9.06
CA ILE A 333 8.49 3.06 -9.09
C ILE A 333 7.48 3.31 -10.21
N LEU A 334 6.87 4.50 -10.26
CA LEU A 334 5.89 4.86 -11.30
C LEU A 334 6.49 4.79 -12.71
N ALA A 335 7.75 5.19 -12.87
CA ALA A 335 8.44 5.13 -14.14
C ALA A 335 8.61 3.68 -14.61
N THR A 336 8.88 2.73 -13.71
CA THR A 336 9.30 1.37 -14.07
C THR A 336 8.18 0.32 -14.04
N ALA A 337 7.09 0.59 -13.31
CA ALA A 337 5.93 -0.30 -13.24
C ALA A 337 4.64 0.46 -12.87
N ASN A 338 3.50 -0.09 -13.26
CA ASN A 338 2.18 0.49 -13.04
C ASN A 338 1.54 -0.08 -11.76
N TYR A 339 1.25 0.79 -10.79
CA TYR A 339 0.51 0.45 -9.56
C TYR A 339 -0.75 1.30 -9.39
N GLY A 340 -1.40 1.63 -10.50
CA GLY A 340 -2.61 2.44 -10.52
C GLY A 340 -2.37 3.80 -9.87
N PHE A 341 -3.19 4.15 -8.89
CA PHE A 341 -3.09 5.41 -8.17
C PHE A 341 -2.15 5.38 -6.94
N PHE A 342 -1.50 4.24 -6.64
CA PHE A 342 -0.69 4.05 -5.43
C PHE A 342 0.44 5.08 -5.27
N ASN A 343 1.26 5.28 -6.31
CA ASN A 343 2.43 6.17 -6.22
C ASN A 343 1.99 7.63 -6.01
N TYR A 344 0.93 8.04 -6.70
CA TYR A 344 0.33 9.37 -6.55
C TYR A 344 -0.20 9.60 -5.13
N LEU A 345 -0.88 8.59 -4.56
CA LEU A 345 -1.34 8.62 -3.18
C LEU A 345 -0.19 8.70 -2.18
N SER A 346 0.86 7.90 -2.38
CA SER A 346 2.06 7.92 -1.53
C SER A 346 2.77 9.28 -1.55
N VAL A 347 2.88 9.91 -2.73
CA VAL A 347 3.42 11.28 -2.85
C VAL A 347 2.52 12.30 -2.14
N ALA A 348 1.20 12.19 -2.30
CA ALA A 348 0.26 13.08 -1.61
C ALA A 348 0.40 12.96 -0.09
N VAL A 349 0.44 11.74 0.44
CA VAL A 349 0.62 11.48 1.89
C VAL A 349 1.98 11.99 2.38
N ALA A 350 3.05 11.81 1.60
CA ALA A 350 4.40 12.31 1.94
C ALA A 350 4.47 13.83 2.11
N LEU A 351 3.55 14.62 1.53
CA LEU A 351 3.51 16.08 1.73
C LEU A 351 3.41 16.47 3.21
N TRP A 352 2.85 15.63 4.07
CA TRP A 352 2.74 15.90 5.51
C TRP A 352 4.10 16.03 6.21
N VAL A 353 5.16 15.46 5.64
CA VAL A 353 6.54 15.63 6.11
C VAL A 353 6.99 17.10 6.03
N LEU A 354 6.44 17.86 5.08
CA LEU A 354 6.68 19.29 4.93
C LEU A 354 5.83 20.12 5.92
N ASP A 355 6.20 21.38 6.05
CA ASP A 355 5.43 22.41 6.74
C ASP A 355 5.27 23.65 5.84
N ASP A 356 4.40 24.58 6.21
CA ASP A 356 4.14 25.79 5.43
C ASP A 356 5.41 26.65 5.23
N GLY A 357 6.38 26.54 6.15
CA GLY A 357 7.66 27.23 6.08
C GLY A 357 8.62 26.70 5.01
N HIS A 358 8.38 25.51 4.44
CA HIS A 358 9.09 25.06 3.23
C HIS A 358 8.66 25.82 1.97
N PHE A 359 7.47 26.43 2.00
CA PHE A 359 6.91 27.18 0.86
C PHE A 359 7.16 28.69 0.97
N GLY A 360 7.98 29.14 1.93
CA GLY A 360 8.34 30.54 2.12
C GLY A 360 7.16 31.46 2.46
N ARG A 361 6.01 30.91 2.89
CA ARG A 361 4.80 31.69 3.16
C ARG A 361 4.66 32.02 4.64
N ALA A 362 4.31 33.28 4.91
CA ALA A 362 3.96 33.76 6.24
C ALA A 362 2.66 33.12 6.74
N ALA A 363 2.51 33.04 8.07
CA ALA A 363 1.28 32.60 8.70
C ALA A 363 0.13 33.55 8.31
N VAL A 364 -0.85 33.04 7.58
CA VAL A 364 -2.09 33.77 7.27
C VAL A 364 -2.94 33.88 8.55
N PRO A 365 -3.75 34.92 8.75
CA PRO A 365 -4.72 34.95 9.84
C PRO A 365 -5.73 33.80 9.69
N HIS A 366 -5.89 32.99 10.74
CA HIS A 366 -6.83 31.87 10.78
C HIS A 366 -7.84 32.04 11.91
N GLU A 367 -8.99 31.38 11.79
CA GLU A 367 -9.90 31.22 12.93
C GLU A 367 -9.19 30.52 14.10
N PRO A 368 -9.55 30.85 15.36
CA PRO A 368 -8.98 30.17 16.52
C PRO A 368 -9.33 28.67 16.49
N PRO A 369 -8.39 27.78 16.86
CA PRO A 369 -8.66 26.35 16.90
C PRO A 369 -9.76 26.06 17.91
N ARG A 370 -10.79 25.32 17.48
CA ARG A 370 -11.85 24.83 18.38
C ARG A 370 -11.31 23.63 19.17
N ARG A 371 -11.63 23.56 20.46
CA ARG A 371 -11.32 22.39 21.28
C ARG A 371 -12.05 21.17 20.72
N SER A 372 -11.32 20.07 20.53
CA SER A 372 -11.86 18.80 20.08
C SER A 372 -11.57 17.73 21.12
N PHE A 373 -12.62 17.07 21.61
CA PHE A 373 -12.49 15.91 22.50
C PHE A 373 -12.32 14.59 21.74
N VAL A 374 -12.72 14.57 20.46
CA VAL A 374 -12.67 13.36 19.62
C VAL A 374 -11.24 13.04 19.21
N VAL A 375 -10.43 14.03 18.83
CA VAL A 375 -9.07 13.81 18.32
C VAL A 375 -8.15 13.18 19.37
N PRO A 376 -8.08 13.68 20.63
CA PRO A 376 -7.27 13.07 21.68
C PRO A 376 -7.66 11.63 22.04
N LEU A 377 -8.91 11.22 21.82
CA LEU A 377 -9.37 9.85 22.05
C LEU A 377 -9.13 8.93 20.84
N ALA A 378 -9.44 9.41 19.64
CA ALA A 378 -9.38 8.60 18.42
C ALA A 378 -7.94 8.29 17.99
N VAL A 379 -7.02 9.25 18.09
CA VAL A 379 -5.63 9.06 17.62
C VAL A 379 -4.91 7.92 18.34
N PRO A 380 -4.90 7.84 19.69
CA PRO A 380 -4.27 6.71 20.39
C PRO A 380 -4.86 5.36 20.01
N VAL A 381 -6.19 5.28 19.84
CA VAL A 381 -6.88 4.05 19.43
C VAL A 381 -6.44 3.62 18.03
N LEU A 382 -6.45 4.54 17.06
CA LEU A 382 -6.04 4.24 15.69
C LEU A 382 -4.56 3.82 15.64
N VAL A 383 -3.68 4.49 16.38
CA VAL A 383 -2.27 4.11 16.49
C VAL A 383 -2.14 2.70 17.08
N ALA A 384 -2.83 2.39 18.18
CA ALA A 384 -2.79 1.07 18.80
C ALA A 384 -3.28 -0.04 17.85
N LEU A 385 -4.42 0.17 17.19
CA LEU A 385 -4.96 -0.76 16.19
C LEU A 385 -3.98 -0.97 15.03
N SER A 386 -3.31 0.11 14.59
CA SER A 386 -2.35 0.06 13.50
C SER A 386 -1.11 -0.77 13.86
N VAL A 387 -0.63 -0.67 15.10
CA VAL A 387 0.46 -1.52 15.61
C VAL A 387 0.00 -2.97 15.70
N ILE A 388 -1.22 -3.22 16.21
CA ILE A 388 -1.80 -4.56 16.32
C ILE A 388 -1.86 -5.28 14.97
N GLU A 389 -2.16 -4.57 13.87
CA GLU A 389 -2.16 -5.17 12.53
C GLU A 389 -0.76 -5.61 12.05
N PHE A 390 0.30 -4.93 12.50
CA PHE A 390 1.68 -5.25 12.12
C PHE A 390 2.32 -6.34 13.01
N LEU A 391 1.82 -6.54 14.23
CA LEU A 391 2.32 -7.54 15.18
C LEU A 391 2.60 -8.95 14.59
N PRO A 392 1.77 -9.53 13.70
CA PRO A 392 2.03 -10.85 13.12
C PRO A 392 3.33 -10.97 12.33
N PHE A 393 3.94 -9.86 11.86
CA PHE A 393 5.23 -9.89 11.15
C PHE A 393 6.42 -10.10 12.10
N LEU A 394 6.22 -9.94 13.40
CA LEU A 394 7.25 -10.08 14.43
C LEU A 394 7.42 -11.52 14.94
N HIS A 395 6.75 -12.50 14.32
CA HIS A 395 6.79 -13.93 14.73
C HIS A 395 6.48 -14.12 16.23
N LEU A 396 5.42 -13.48 16.70
CA LEU A 396 5.06 -13.47 18.13
C LEU A 396 4.68 -14.87 18.63
N PRO A 397 4.79 -15.10 19.96
CA PRO A 397 4.30 -16.33 20.56
C PRO A 397 2.81 -16.54 20.26
N ALA A 398 2.41 -17.77 19.93
CA ALA A 398 1.04 -18.11 19.51
C ALA A 398 -0.07 -17.65 20.47
N GLY A 399 0.25 -17.49 21.76
CA GLY A 399 -0.69 -16.96 22.76
C GLY A 399 -1.08 -15.49 22.55
N LEU A 400 -0.14 -14.65 22.09
CA LEU A 400 -0.40 -13.23 21.83
C LEU A 400 -1.19 -13.03 20.54
N ASP A 401 -0.85 -13.78 19.48
CA ASP A 401 -1.59 -13.76 18.21
C ASP A 401 -3.07 -14.13 18.40
N ARG A 402 -3.35 -15.16 19.22
CA ARG A 402 -4.73 -15.55 19.55
C ARG A 402 -5.51 -14.46 20.29
N ARG A 403 -4.84 -13.66 21.12
CA ARG A 403 -5.46 -12.57 21.89
C ARG A 403 -5.80 -11.36 21.03
N VAL A 404 -4.98 -11.05 20.02
CA VAL A 404 -5.23 -9.90 19.14
C VAL A 404 -6.12 -10.22 17.94
N LEU A 405 -6.24 -11.50 17.57
CA LEU A 405 -7.04 -11.95 16.42
C LEU A 405 -8.51 -11.46 16.42
N PRO A 406 -9.26 -11.44 17.54
CA PRO A 406 -10.62 -10.92 17.56
C PRO A 406 -10.69 -9.43 17.18
N VAL A 407 -9.75 -8.62 17.66
CA VAL A 407 -9.66 -7.18 17.33
C VAL A 407 -9.41 -6.99 15.85
N ARG A 408 -8.43 -7.73 15.29
CA ARG A 408 -8.09 -7.69 13.85
C ARG A 408 -9.29 -8.10 12.98
N ARG A 409 -10.01 -9.16 13.37
CA ARG A 409 -11.23 -9.60 12.68
C ARG A 409 -12.33 -8.55 12.70
N ALA A 410 -12.49 -7.82 13.79
CA ALA A 410 -13.51 -6.78 13.92
C ALA A 410 -13.22 -5.54 13.05
N VAL A 411 -11.94 -5.17 12.87
CA VAL A 411 -11.56 -3.98 12.08
C VAL A 411 -11.31 -4.29 10.60
N ALA A 412 -10.99 -5.54 10.25
CA ALA A 412 -10.66 -5.95 8.88
C ALA A 412 -11.73 -5.58 7.82
N PRO A 413 -13.06 -5.70 8.08
CA PRO A 413 -14.07 -5.34 7.09
C PRO A 413 -14.04 -3.86 6.67
N PHE A 414 -13.57 -2.96 7.55
CA PHE A 414 -13.51 -1.53 7.29
C PHE A 414 -12.28 -1.10 6.48
N ARG A 415 -11.27 -1.96 6.34
CA ARG A 415 -10.06 -1.75 5.52
C ARG A 415 -9.33 -0.41 5.75
N SER A 416 -9.52 0.19 6.93
CA SER A 416 -9.04 1.54 7.25
C SER A 416 -7.96 1.57 8.33
N VAL A 417 -7.52 0.40 8.78
CA VAL A 417 -6.33 0.20 9.62
C VAL A 417 -5.64 -1.05 9.08
N ASN A 418 -4.44 -0.89 8.52
CA ASN A 418 -3.80 -1.96 7.75
C ASN A 418 -2.33 -2.17 8.15
N SER A 419 -1.71 -3.21 7.58
CA SER A 419 -0.27 -3.42 7.60
C SER A 419 0.29 -3.33 6.18
N TYR A 420 1.44 -2.68 5.98
CA TYR A 420 2.06 -2.51 4.67
C TYR A 420 3.27 -3.42 4.49
N HIS A 421 3.40 -4.06 3.33
CA HIS A 421 4.43 -5.07 3.08
C HIS A 421 4.71 -5.25 1.56
N LEU A 422 4.81 -4.14 0.85
CA LEU A 422 5.00 -4.13 -0.60
C LEU A 422 6.30 -4.84 -0.98
N PHE A 423 6.18 -5.83 -1.87
CA PHE A 423 7.30 -6.60 -2.40
C PHE A 423 8.19 -7.25 -1.33
N ALA A 424 7.64 -7.66 -0.19
CA ALA A 424 8.44 -8.31 0.85
C ALA A 424 9.04 -9.65 0.39
N HIS A 425 8.40 -10.33 -0.56
CA HIS A 425 8.95 -11.47 -1.30
C HIS A 425 9.03 -11.15 -2.77
N MET A 426 10.15 -11.51 -3.40
CA MET A 426 10.37 -11.23 -4.82
C MET A 426 9.91 -12.39 -5.70
N THR A 427 9.15 -12.08 -6.74
CA THR A 427 8.88 -13.04 -7.81
C THR A 427 10.13 -13.12 -8.69
N LEU A 428 10.68 -14.32 -8.86
CA LEU A 428 11.92 -14.54 -9.61
C LEU A 428 11.69 -14.97 -11.07
N VAL A 429 10.49 -15.46 -11.38
CA VAL A 429 10.14 -15.94 -12.73
C VAL A 429 8.79 -15.36 -13.10
N ARG A 430 8.73 -14.68 -14.26
CA ARG A 430 7.47 -14.22 -14.82
C ARG A 430 6.78 -15.35 -15.58
N ARG A 431 5.65 -15.83 -15.07
CA ARG A 431 4.74 -16.72 -15.79
C ARG A 431 3.49 -15.97 -16.18
N GLU A 432 3.03 -16.19 -17.40
CA GLU A 432 1.82 -15.58 -17.94
C GLU A 432 0.85 -16.65 -18.42
N ALA A 433 -0.40 -16.51 -18.00
CA ALA A 433 -1.52 -17.25 -18.56
C ALA A 433 -2.01 -16.53 -19.82
N VAL A 434 -1.97 -17.22 -20.96
CA VAL A 434 -2.53 -16.78 -22.24
C VAL A 434 -3.78 -17.61 -22.49
N ILE A 435 -4.93 -16.93 -22.65
CA ILE A 435 -6.19 -17.60 -22.98
C ILE A 435 -6.23 -17.81 -24.49
N GLU A 436 -6.50 -19.02 -24.93
CA GLU A 436 -6.64 -19.38 -26.33
C GLU A 436 -8.05 -19.91 -26.61
N GLY A 437 -8.67 -19.44 -27.69
CA GLY A 437 -9.94 -19.96 -28.19
C GLY A 437 -9.77 -20.82 -29.43
N SER A 438 -10.71 -21.75 -29.65
CA SER A 438 -10.73 -22.60 -30.84
C SER A 438 -12.17 -22.93 -31.25
N ALA A 439 -12.45 -22.91 -32.56
CA ALA A 439 -13.73 -23.33 -33.12
C ALA A 439 -13.79 -24.85 -33.41
N ASP A 440 -12.64 -25.45 -33.73
CA ASP A 440 -12.50 -26.83 -34.23
C ASP A 440 -11.79 -27.77 -33.23
N GLY A 441 -11.15 -27.22 -32.20
CA GLY A 441 -10.31 -27.96 -31.25
C GLY A 441 -8.87 -28.22 -31.74
N ALA A 442 -8.55 -27.81 -32.97
CA ALA A 442 -7.23 -28.02 -33.59
C ALA A 442 -6.45 -26.70 -33.75
N THR A 443 -7.12 -25.64 -34.20
CA THR A 443 -6.54 -24.31 -34.38
C THR A 443 -6.83 -23.45 -33.16
N TRP A 444 -5.77 -23.00 -32.47
CA TRP A 444 -5.87 -22.23 -31.23
C TRP A 444 -5.35 -20.82 -31.44
N LEU A 445 -6.18 -19.82 -31.14
CA LEU A 445 -5.87 -18.41 -31.34
C LEU A 445 -5.87 -17.66 -29.99
N PRO A 446 -4.83 -16.87 -29.68
CA PRO A 446 -4.72 -16.19 -28.40
C PRO A 446 -5.62 -14.95 -28.33
N TYR A 447 -6.23 -14.77 -27.16
CA TYR A 447 -6.84 -13.51 -26.76
C TYR A 447 -5.77 -12.55 -26.24
N GLU A 448 -5.67 -11.36 -26.82
CA GLU A 448 -4.68 -10.37 -26.38
C GLU A 448 -5.32 -9.35 -25.43
N PHE A 449 -4.92 -9.38 -24.16
CA PHE A 449 -5.33 -8.40 -23.17
C PHE A 449 -4.76 -7.00 -23.47
N ARG A 450 -5.43 -5.95 -23.01
CA ARG A 450 -5.04 -4.55 -23.29
C ARG A 450 -3.73 -4.13 -22.62
N TYR A 451 -3.47 -4.56 -21.38
CA TYR A 451 -2.44 -3.92 -20.56
C TYR A 451 -1.37 -4.88 -20.04
N LYS A 452 -1.71 -6.14 -19.70
CA LYS A 452 -0.70 -7.12 -19.27
C LYS A 452 0.22 -7.53 -20.43
N PRO A 453 1.43 -8.07 -20.16
CA PRO A 453 2.28 -8.63 -21.22
C PRO A 453 1.56 -9.72 -22.03
N GLY A 454 1.79 -9.73 -23.34
CA GLY A 454 1.11 -10.58 -24.31
C GLY A 454 2.04 -10.81 -25.51
N ASP A 455 1.67 -10.29 -26.68
CA ASP A 455 2.54 -10.27 -27.85
C ASP A 455 4.00 -9.83 -27.53
N PRO A 456 5.02 -10.66 -27.82
CA PRO A 456 6.43 -10.34 -27.57
C PRO A 456 6.97 -9.07 -28.20
N VAL A 457 6.39 -8.60 -29.31
CA VAL A 457 6.80 -7.34 -29.95
C VAL A 457 6.10 -6.11 -29.38
N ARG A 458 5.11 -6.30 -28.51
CA ARG A 458 4.40 -5.19 -27.88
C ARG A 458 5.21 -4.62 -26.70
N PRO A 459 5.57 -3.33 -26.71
CA PRO A 459 6.23 -2.71 -25.57
C PRO A 459 5.31 -2.71 -24.33
N PRO A 460 5.86 -2.88 -23.12
CA PRO A 460 5.06 -2.73 -21.90
C PRO A 460 4.55 -1.28 -21.75
N PRO A 461 3.24 -1.06 -21.50
CA PRO A 461 2.65 0.28 -21.56
C PRO A 461 2.78 1.09 -20.27
N PHE A 462 2.54 2.41 -20.36
CA PHE A 462 2.16 3.25 -19.22
C PHE A 462 0.63 3.31 -19.11
N VAL A 463 0.10 2.93 -17.95
CA VAL A 463 -1.34 2.76 -17.70
C VAL A 463 -1.78 3.56 -16.46
N ALA A 464 -0.92 3.65 -15.44
CA ALA A 464 -1.20 4.42 -14.23
C ALA A 464 -1.53 5.89 -14.59
N PRO A 465 -2.57 6.51 -13.99
CA PRO A 465 -3.23 6.09 -12.76
C PRO A 465 -4.42 5.12 -12.94
N HIS A 466 -4.75 4.72 -14.18
CA HIS A 466 -5.74 3.66 -14.39
C HIS A 466 -5.21 2.34 -13.82
N GLN A 467 -6.08 1.60 -13.12
CA GLN A 467 -5.78 0.28 -12.56
C GLN A 467 -6.63 -0.76 -13.28
N PRO A 468 -6.12 -1.45 -14.31
CA PRO A 468 -6.85 -2.50 -15.01
C PRO A 468 -6.92 -3.74 -14.12
N ARG A 469 -8.07 -3.94 -13.46
CA ARG A 469 -8.17 -4.86 -12.32
C ARG A 469 -7.97 -6.31 -12.74
N VAL A 470 -8.48 -6.72 -13.91
CA VAL A 470 -8.32 -8.09 -14.40
C VAL A 470 -6.89 -8.36 -14.85
N ASP A 471 -6.31 -7.52 -15.72
CA ASP A 471 -4.92 -7.65 -16.16
C ASP A 471 -3.95 -7.73 -14.98
N PHE A 472 -4.14 -6.88 -13.97
CA PHE A 472 -3.31 -6.90 -12.77
C PHE A 472 -3.55 -8.16 -11.93
N GLN A 473 -4.81 -8.59 -11.77
CA GLN A 473 -5.15 -9.74 -10.94
C GLN A 473 -4.63 -11.06 -11.52
N LEU A 474 -4.53 -11.16 -12.85
CA LEU A 474 -3.95 -12.32 -13.55
C LEU A 474 -2.48 -12.56 -13.19
N TRP A 475 -1.74 -11.52 -12.79
CA TRP A 475 -0.37 -11.68 -12.29
C TRP A 475 -0.32 -12.59 -11.05
N PHE A 476 -1.32 -12.53 -10.17
CA PHE A 476 -1.38 -13.38 -8.98
C PHE A 476 -1.84 -14.81 -9.26
N LEU A 477 -2.39 -15.09 -10.45
CA LEU A 477 -3.00 -16.38 -10.78
C LEU A 477 -1.99 -17.54 -10.65
N LEU A 478 -0.73 -17.30 -11.00
CA LEU A 478 0.32 -18.33 -11.07
C LEU A 478 1.37 -18.25 -9.94
N LEU A 479 1.18 -17.37 -8.95
CA LEU A 479 2.15 -17.13 -7.86
C LEU A 479 1.97 -18.01 -6.62
N GLY A 480 1.00 -18.94 -6.62
CA GLY A 480 0.77 -19.82 -5.47
C GLY A 480 -0.13 -21.00 -5.78
N PRO A 481 -0.43 -21.85 -4.77
CA PRO A 481 -1.26 -23.05 -4.91
C PRO A 481 -2.75 -22.74 -5.14
N ARG A 482 -3.09 -21.59 -5.71
CA ARG A 482 -4.46 -21.13 -5.98
C ARG A 482 -5.04 -21.90 -7.16
N SER A 483 -5.36 -23.16 -6.94
CA SER A 483 -6.32 -23.89 -7.77
C SER A 483 -7.67 -23.15 -7.74
N GLY A 484 -8.23 -22.84 -8.91
CA GLY A 484 -9.63 -22.40 -9.05
C GLY A 484 -9.94 -20.98 -8.57
N ALA A 485 -9.26 -19.97 -9.12
CA ALA A 485 -9.66 -18.58 -8.90
C ALA A 485 -11.03 -18.33 -9.57
N ARG A 486 -12.09 -18.14 -8.77
CA ARG A 486 -13.48 -18.03 -9.26
C ARG A 486 -13.67 -16.98 -10.35
N TYR A 487 -12.99 -15.84 -10.25
CA TYR A 487 -13.08 -14.78 -11.26
C TYR A 487 -12.52 -15.25 -12.61
N PHE A 488 -11.48 -16.08 -12.60
CA PHE A 488 -10.82 -16.58 -13.80
C PHE A 488 -11.63 -17.71 -14.44
N ASP A 489 -12.17 -18.62 -13.62
CA ASP A 489 -13.11 -19.64 -14.10
C ASP A 489 -14.35 -18.99 -14.72
N THR A 490 -14.86 -17.93 -14.11
CA THR A 490 -15.99 -17.15 -14.65
C THR A 490 -15.60 -16.45 -15.94
N LEU A 491 -14.39 -15.88 -16.05
CA LEU A 491 -13.88 -15.29 -17.29
C LEU A 491 -13.87 -16.31 -18.44
N LEU A 492 -13.33 -17.51 -18.21
CA LEU A 492 -13.30 -18.57 -19.22
C LEU A 492 -14.71 -19.00 -19.64
N ARG A 493 -15.65 -19.13 -18.70
CA ARG A 493 -17.05 -19.44 -19.01
C ARG A 493 -17.74 -18.32 -19.79
N ARG A 494 -17.47 -17.05 -19.46
CA ARG A 494 -18.05 -15.90 -20.15
C ARG A 494 -17.58 -15.83 -21.60
N LEU A 495 -16.32 -16.14 -21.88
CA LEU A 495 -15.83 -16.24 -23.27
C LEU A 495 -16.62 -17.25 -24.13
N LEU A 496 -17.10 -18.35 -23.53
CA LEU A 496 -17.87 -19.39 -24.22
C LEU A 496 -19.38 -19.12 -24.31
N THR A 497 -19.91 -18.24 -23.45
CA THR A 497 -21.36 -18.09 -23.25
C THR A 497 -21.88 -16.69 -23.53
N VAL A 498 -21.15 -15.66 -23.12
CA VAL A 498 -21.55 -14.24 -23.12
C VAL A 498 -20.28 -13.38 -23.33
N PRO A 499 -19.56 -13.52 -24.47
CA PRO A 499 -18.25 -12.90 -24.66
C PRO A 499 -18.31 -11.37 -24.65
N GLU A 500 -19.44 -10.76 -25.01
CA GLU A 500 -19.64 -9.31 -25.03
C GLU A 500 -19.42 -8.64 -23.67
N VAL A 501 -19.62 -9.38 -22.57
CA VAL A 501 -19.39 -8.88 -21.21
C VAL A 501 -17.90 -8.70 -20.92
N VAL A 502 -17.06 -9.56 -21.49
CA VAL A 502 -15.60 -9.60 -21.22
C VAL A 502 -14.78 -9.07 -22.39
N ALA A 503 -15.37 -8.84 -23.56
CA ALA A 503 -14.74 -8.23 -24.73
C ALA A 503 -13.95 -6.95 -24.43
N PRO A 504 -14.39 -6.04 -23.52
CA PRO A 504 -13.61 -4.85 -23.17
C PRO A 504 -12.23 -5.13 -22.59
N LEU A 505 -11.95 -6.33 -22.07
CA LEU A 505 -10.62 -6.72 -21.55
C LEU A 505 -9.57 -6.87 -22.64
N PHE A 506 -10.01 -7.18 -23.86
CA PHE A 506 -9.13 -7.58 -24.94
C PHE A 506 -8.89 -6.42 -25.91
N ALA A 507 -7.62 -6.27 -26.31
CA ALA A 507 -7.22 -5.45 -27.44
C ALA A 507 -7.48 -6.19 -28.77
N ARG A 508 -7.36 -7.52 -28.77
CA ARG A 508 -7.70 -8.39 -29.90
C ARG A 508 -8.48 -9.60 -29.41
N ASP A 509 -9.69 -9.73 -29.95
CA ASP A 509 -10.53 -10.91 -29.83
C ASP A 509 -10.47 -11.69 -31.15
N PRO A 510 -9.99 -12.95 -31.17
CA PRO A 510 -9.97 -13.76 -32.39
C PRO A 510 -11.35 -14.27 -32.83
N PHE A 511 -12.39 -14.10 -32.01
CA PHE A 511 -13.74 -14.63 -32.22
C PHE A 511 -14.83 -13.54 -32.02
N PRO A 512 -14.76 -12.39 -32.74
CA PRO A 512 -15.64 -11.25 -32.49
C PRO A 512 -17.12 -11.51 -32.87
N ASP A 513 -17.37 -12.32 -33.90
CA ASP A 513 -18.70 -12.55 -34.44
C ASP A 513 -19.36 -13.81 -33.88
N THR A 514 -18.56 -14.85 -33.58
CA THR A 514 -19.05 -16.15 -33.10
C THR A 514 -18.14 -16.65 -31.99
N PRO A 515 -18.65 -16.86 -30.75
CA PRO A 515 -17.84 -17.34 -29.65
C PRO A 515 -17.14 -18.67 -29.99
N PRO A 516 -15.93 -18.92 -29.45
CA PRO A 516 -15.23 -20.18 -29.68
C PRO A 516 -16.00 -21.36 -29.05
N ARG A 517 -15.81 -22.56 -29.60
CA ARG A 517 -16.34 -23.80 -29.02
C ARG A 517 -15.51 -24.24 -27.82
N PHE A 518 -14.20 -24.03 -27.88
CA PHE A 518 -13.27 -24.42 -26.83
C PHE A 518 -12.42 -23.24 -26.38
N VAL A 519 -12.12 -23.22 -25.08
CA VAL A 519 -11.07 -22.34 -24.53
C VAL A 519 -10.07 -23.16 -23.73
N ARG A 520 -8.79 -22.81 -23.82
CA ARG A 520 -7.73 -23.37 -22.96
C ARG A 520 -6.79 -22.27 -22.51
N VAL A 521 -5.93 -22.60 -21.55
CA VAL A 521 -4.90 -21.69 -21.04
C VAL A 521 -3.54 -22.24 -21.41
N ALA A 522 -2.77 -21.47 -22.15
CA ALA A 522 -1.36 -21.71 -22.38
C ALA A 522 -0.54 -20.96 -21.32
N VAL A 523 0.39 -21.64 -20.67
CA VAL A 523 1.28 -21.04 -19.67
C VAL A 523 2.64 -20.85 -20.31
N TYR A 524 3.11 -19.61 -20.31
CA TYR A 524 4.40 -19.24 -20.85
C TYR A 524 5.28 -18.64 -19.75
N ARG A 525 6.56 -18.97 -19.80
CA ARG A 525 7.60 -18.20 -19.10
C ARG A 525 8.00 -17.03 -19.97
N TYR A 526 7.84 -15.81 -19.46
CA TYR A 526 8.28 -14.59 -20.11
C TYR A 526 9.62 -14.14 -19.53
N ARG A 527 10.47 -13.58 -20.40
CA ARG A 527 11.70 -12.88 -20.03
C ARG A 527 11.81 -11.61 -20.84
N PHE A 528 12.38 -10.55 -20.28
CA PHE A 528 12.78 -9.40 -21.08
C PHE A 528 13.90 -9.80 -22.04
N THR A 529 13.85 -9.27 -23.26
CA THR A 529 14.98 -9.36 -24.19
C THR A 529 16.15 -8.52 -23.69
N ASP A 530 17.36 -8.86 -24.14
CA ASP A 530 18.49 -7.93 -24.07
C ASP A 530 18.42 -6.87 -25.21
N VAL A 531 19.27 -5.85 -25.12
CA VAL A 531 19.33 -4.76 -26.09
C VAL A 531 19.68 -5.24 -27.50
N ALA A 532 20.55 -6.24 -27.65
CA ALA A 532 20.96 -6.75 -28.95
C ALA A 532 19.80 -7.46 -29.64
N THR A 533 19.11 -8.34 -28.92
CA THR A 533 17.96 -9.09 -29.40
C THR A 533 16.78 -8.17 -29.73
N SER A 534 16.52 -7.18 -28.88
CA SER A 534 15.45 -6.21 -29.14
C SER A 534 15.70 -5.39 -30.41
N ARG A 535 16.94 -4.94 -30.64
CA ARG A 535 17.32 -4.24 -31.88
C ARG A 535 17.20 -5.11 -33.13
N ALA A 536 17.53 -6.40 -33.02
CA ALA A 536 17.50 -7.32 -34.15
C ALA A 536 16.08 -7.76 -34.53
N THR A 537 15.19 -7.93 -33.55
CA THR A 537 13.88 -8.56 -33.74
C THR A 537 12.69 -7.62 -33.55
N GLY A 538 12.90 -6.45 -32.92
CA GLY A 538 11.82 -5.59 -32.43
C GLY A 538 11.10 -6.12 -31.19
N ALA A 539 11.48 -7.29 -30.67
CA ALA A 539 10.84 -7.88 -29.50
C ALA A 539 11.28 -7.19 -28.19
N TRP A 540 10.34 -7.08 -27.26
CA TRP A 540 10.57 -6.64 -25.88
C TRP A 540 10.61 -7.82 -24.91
N TRP A 541 9.98 -8.91 -25.31
CA TRP A 541 9.89 -10.14 -24.54
C TRP A 541 10.40 -11.33 -25.34
N GLN A 542 10.91 -12.32 -24.63
CA GLN A 542 11.01 -13.70 -25.09
C GLN A 542 10.02 -14.52 -24.28
N ARG A 543 9.38 -15.51 -24.92
CA ARG A 543 8.48 -16.41 -24.21
C ARG A 543 8.74 -17.87 -24.58
N GLU A 544 8.71 -18.73 -23.59
CA GLU A 544 8.87 -20.18 -23.70
C GLU A 544 7.60 -20.85 -23.17
N LEU A 545 7.02 -21.77 -23.95
CA LEU A 545 5.81 -22.49 -23.55
C LEU A 545 6.17 -23.53 -22.47
N GLU A 546 5.54 -23.45 -21.31
CA GLU A 546 5.71 -24.42 -20.23
C GLU A 546 4.61 -25.50 -20.24
N GLY A 547 3.42 -25.22 -20.79
CA GLY A 547 2.35 -26.20 -20.93
C GLY A 547 0.97 -25.61 -21.20
N TYR A 548 -0.04 -26.49 -21.26
CA TYR A 548 -1.44 -26.13 -21.47
C TYR A 548 -2.34 -26.70 -20.38
N SER A 549 -3.43 -25.98 -20.07
CA SER A 549 -4.55 -26.53 -19.33
C SER A 549 -5.34 -27.51 -20.21
N ARG A 550 -6.22 -28.30 -19.56
CA ARG A 550 -7.30 -28.99 -20.28
C ARG A 550 -8.20 -27.94 -20.94
N ALA A 551 -8.67 -28.24 -22.15
CA ALA A 551 -9.67 -27.43 -22.83
C ALA A 551 -11.03 -27.54 -22.14
N LEU A 552 -11.69 -26.39 -21.98
CA LEU A 552 -13.09 -26.25 -21.60
C LEU A 552 -13.95 -26.17 -22.85
N ASP A 553 -15.06 -26.88 -22.87
CA ASP A 553 -16.00 -26.97 -23.99
C ASP A 553 -17.29 -26.20 -23.67
N ALA A 554 -17.74 -25.37 -24.61
CA ALA A 554 -18.98 -24.62 -24.53
C ALA A 554 -20.19 -25.50 -24.19
N GLU A 555 -20.27 -26.72 -24.73
CA GLU A 555 -21.38 -27.63 -24.42
C GLU A 555 -21.36 -28.09 -22.95
N SER A 556 -20.18 -28.40 -22.42
CA SER A 556 -20.02 -28.82 -21.02
C SER A 556 -20.27 -27.71 -20.01
N VAL A 557 -20.09 -26.45 -20.42
CA VAL A 557 -20.37 -25.28 -19.56
C VAL A 557 -21.86 -24.90 -19.55
N ARG A 558 -22.59 -25.25 -20.62
CA ARG A 558 -24.03 -24.94 -20.77
C ARG A 558 -24.95 -25.98 -20.12
N ARG A 559 -24.47 -27.22 -19.93
CA ARG A 559 -25.13 -28.25 -19.12
C ARG A 559 -24.88 -28.00 -17.65
#